data_AF-A0A969E2G5-F1
#
_entry.id   AF-A0A969E2G5-F1
#
_cell.length_a   1.000
_cell.length_b   1.000
_cell.length_c   1.000
_cell.angle_alpha   90.00
_cell.angle_beta   90.00
_cell.angle_gamma   90.00
#
_symmetry.space_group_name_H-M   'P 1'
#
loop_
_entity.id
_entity.type
_entity.pdbx_description
1 polymer ?
#
loop_
_entity_poly.entity_id
_entity_poly.type
_entity_poly.pdbx_seq_one_letter_code
_entity_poly.pdbx_strand_id
1 'polypeptide(L)'
;MEKYENEGSCKRTLTKGSLVVESNDLVNVLEKAYYEMGREVYDTYTTKQETEAGNLYYIEAEDRFEAFPKMNTYGFTELLTNNAQGTTSKDANTAKIDKLEKEKPELAAKIRTEFEKRGLKLLSKVYLNEPYTKLTRLEPLTKAHIESGDKFCYLTGESFKKLVDSTSTSPFISGLVNFNSHIVLEDKKMSWKALFLSRFASANCLYAYSNKSFESLNVYFFGANTLTDLAKVYDNYLDSRKGIKQREKT
;
A
#
# COMPACT_ATOMS: atom_id res chain seq x y z
N MET A 1 -11.26 -22.12 9.27
CA MET A 1 -11.78 -22.67 8.01
C MET A 1 -12.40 -21.49 7.26
N GLU A 2 -11.57 -20.72 6.56
CA GLU A 2 -12.02 -19.58 5.75
C GLU A 2 -11.97 -19.98 4.29
N LYS A 3 -13.13 -19.90 3.63
CA LYS A 3 -13.31 -20.17 2.22
C LYS A 3 -12.86 -18.93 1.45
N TYR A 4 -11.79 -19.05 0.66
CA TYR A 4 -11.52 -18.12 -0.42
C TYR A 4 -12.17 -18.67 -1.69
N GLU A 5 -13.17 -17.96 -2.19
CA GLU A 5 -13.91 -18.29 -3.40
C GLU A 5 -13.04 -18.11 -4.65
N ASN A 6 -13.00 -19.16 -5.48
CA ASN A 6 -12.54 -19.22 -6.87
C ASN A 6 -11.44 -18.24 -7.29
N GLU A 7 -10.20 -18.57 -6.93
CA GLU A 7 -9.01 -17.93 -7.49
C GLU A 7 -8.79 -18.39 -8.94
N GLY A 8 -8.72 -17.44 -9.87
CA GLY A 8 -8.16 -17.70 -11.19
C GLY A 8 -6.77 -18.34 -11.02
N SER A 9 -6.50 -19.41 -11.78
CA SER A 9 -5.26 -20.20 -11.66
C SER A 9 -4.03 -19.28 -11.72
N CYS A 10 -3.36 -19.08 -10.59
CA CYS A 10 -2.11 -18.32 -10.50
C CYS A 10 -0.96 -19.31 -10.32
N LYS A 11 -0.09 -19.42 -11.34
CA LYS A 11 1.11 -20.25 -11.29
C LYS A 11 2.32 -19.35 -11.05
N ARG A 12 3.15 -19.75 -10.09
CA ARG A 12 4.38 -19.02 -9.72
C ARG A 12 5.57 -19.95 -9.89
N THR A 13 6.63 -19.46 -10.51
CA THR A 13 7.89 -20.20 -10.67
C THR A 13 9.04 -19.29 -10.29
N LEU A 14 9.73 -19.63 -9.20
CA LEU A 14 10.90 -18.92 -8.71
C LEU A 14 12.18 -19.66 -9.12
N THR A 15 13.09 -18.95 -9.75
CA THR A 15 14.44 -19.42 -10.08
C THR A 15 15.48 -18.51 -9.40
N LYS A 16 16.76 -18.83 -9.56
CA LYS A 16 17.85 -17.99 -9.02
C LYS A 16 17.81 -16.55 -9.54
N GLY A 17 17.36 -16.34 -10.78
CA GLY A 17 17.39 -15.03 -11.44
C GLY A 17 16.02 -14.45 -11.82
N SER A 18 14.94 -15.20 -11.65
CA SER A 18 13.60 -14.73 -12.05
C SER A 18 12.49 -15.24 -11.14
N LEU A 19 11.44 -14.43 -11.01
CA LEU A 19 10.12 -14.86 -10.54
C LEU A 19 9.15 -14.70 -11.71
N VAL A 20 8.57 -15.80 -12.18
CA VAL A 20 7.55 -15.82 -13.22
C VAL A 20 6.19 -16.03 -12.57
N VAL A 21 5.24 -15.15 -12.88
CA VAL A 21 3.85 -15.23 -12.41
C VAL A 21 2.93 -15.28 -13.63
N GLU A 22 2.15 -16.35 -13.73
CA GLU A 22 1.21 -16.59 -14.83
C GLU A 22 -0.22 -16.63 -14.27
N SER A 23 -1.11 -15.84 -14.85
CA SER A 23 -2.54 -15.84 -14.49
C SER A 23 -3.36 -15.33 -15.66
N ASN A 24 -4.60 -15.83 -15.78
CA ASN A 24 -5.60 -15.29 -16.71
C ASN A 24 -6.05 -13.87 -16.32
N ASP A 25 -5.79 -13.45 -15.08
CA ASP A 25 -6.09 -12.13 -14.54
C ASP A 25 -4.89 -11.56 -13.77
N LEU A 26 -3.76 -11.43 -14.47
CA LEU A 26 -2.49 -10.99 -13.87
C LEU A 26 -2.60 -9.60 -13.20
N VAL A 27 -3.39 -8.68 -13.77
CA VAL A 27 -3.54 -7.32 -13.23
C VAL A 27 -4.12 -7.36 -11.82
N ASN A 28 -5.22 -8.10 -11.64
CA ASN A 28 -5.86 -8.24 -10.35
C ASN A 28 -4.97 -8.99 -9.34
N VAL A 29 -4.23 -10.01 -9.78
CA VAL A 29 -3.25 -10.71 -8.93
C VAL A 29 -2.18 -9.75 -8.41
N LEU A 30 -1.64 -8.89 -9.27
CA LEU A 30 -0.62 -7.89 -8.87
C LEU A 30 -1.20 -6.83 -7.94
N GLU A 31 -2.41 -6.35 -8.23
CA GLU A 31 -3.11 -5.37 -7.40
C GLU A 31 -3.41 -5.93 -6.01
N LYS A 32 -3.96 -7.15 -5.92
CA LYS A 32 -4.21 -7.85 -4.66
C LYS A 32 -2.92 -8.01 -3.85
N ALA A 33 -1.84 -8.47 -4.48
CA ALA A 33 -0.53 -8.62 -3.81
C ALA A 33 -0.02 -7.29 -3.25
N TYR A 34 -0.22 -6.18 -3.96
CA TYR A 34 0.17 -4.85 -3.48
C TYR A 34 -0.61 -4.41 -2.23
N TYR A 35 -1.94 -4.53 -2.27
CA TYR A 35 -2.76 -4.13 -1.11
C TYR A 35 -2.63 -5.08 0.07
N GLU A 36 -2.41 -6.38 -0.16
CA GLU A 36 -2.09 -7.34 0.92
C GLU A 36 -0.78 -6.99 1.62
N MET A 37 0.27 -6.69 0.85
CA MET A 37 1.54 -6.23 1.41
C MET A 37 1.37 -4.93 2.20
N GLY A 38 0.55 -3.99 1.71
CA GLY A 38 0.19 -2.78 2.46
C GLY A 38 -0.46 -3.08 3.80
N ARG A 39 -1.47 -3.95 3.81
CA ARG A 39 -2.15 -4.34 5.05
C ARG A 39 -1.20 -4.97 6.07
N GLU A 40 -0.22 -5.74 5.60
CA GLU A 40 0.73 -6.42 6.48
C GLU A 40 1.85 -5.50 6.98
N VAL A 41 2.33 -4.58 6.15
CA VAL A 41 3.58 -3.82 6.39
C VAL A 41 3.33 -2.33 6.63
N TYR A 42 2.35 -1.74 5.98
CA TYR A 42 2.06 -0.30 6.01
C TYR A 42 0.98 0.07 7.01
N ASP A 43 -0.07 -0.76 7.09
CA ASP A 43 -1.26 -0.53 7.90
C ASP A 43 -1.04 -1.02 9.34
N THR A 44 -0.01 -0.48 9.98
CA THR A 44 0.34 -0.85 11.35
C THR A 44 -0.49 -0.08 12.37
N TYR A 45 -0.90 -0.78 13.41
CA TYR A 45 -1.60 -0.23 14.57
C TYR A 45 -1.15 -0.96 15.83
N THR A 46 -1.18 -0.27 16.96
CA THR A 46 -0.93 -0.86 18.28
C THR A 46 -2.15 -1.62 18.79
N THR A 47 -1.97 -2.55 19.73
CA THR A 47 -3.08 -3.26 20.40
C THR A 47 -4.12 -2.29 21.00
N LYS A 48 -3.65 -1.14 21.50
CA LYS A 48 -4.52 -0.06 21.98
C LYS A 48 -5.41 0.48 20.86
N GLN A 49 -4.84 0.80 19.70
CA GLN A 49 -5.59 1.30 18.55
C GLN A 49 -6.54 0.26 17.97
N GLU A 50 -6.16 -1.02 17.99
CA GLU A 50 -7.04 -2.15 17.60
C GLU A 50 -8.28 -2.19 18.49
N THR A 51 -8.08 -2.07 19.80
CA THR A 51 -9.17 -2.10 20.79
C THR A 51 -10.05 -0.86 20.72
N GLU A 52 -9.46 0.32 20.50
CA GLU A 52 -10.20 1.58 20.38
C GLU A 52 -11.05 1.66 19.10
N ALA A 53 -10.67 0.92 18.04
CA ALA A 53 -11.35 0.90 16.75
C ALA A 53 -11.78 2.30 16.27
N GLY A 54 -10.81 3.23 16.28
CA GLY A 54 -11.08 4.67 16.22
C GLY A 54 -11.67 5.22 14.92
N ASN A 55 -12.06 4.39 13.95
CA ASN A 55 -12.69 4.82 12.71
C ASN A 55 -13.70 3.79 12.18
N LEU A 56 -14.56 4.20 11.24
CA LEU A 56 -15.62 3.38 10.68
C LEU A 56 -15.61 3.42 9.14
N TYR A 57 -16.03 2.33 8.52
CA TYR A 57 -16.47 2.30 7.13
C TYR A 57 -17.88 1.73 7.03
N TYR A 58 -18.61 2.12 6.00
CA TYR A 58 -20.00 1.72 5.78
C TYR A 58 -20.10 0.74 4.61
N ILE A 59 -20.66 -0.45 4.85
CA ILE A 59 -20.86 -1.49 3.83
C ILE A 59 -22.24 -1.28 3.21
N GLU A 60 -22.28 -0.76 1.98
CA GLU A 60 -23.51 -0.34 1.33
C GLU A 60 -24.46 -1.51 1.07
N ALA A 61 -23.93 -2.67 0.69
CA ALA A 61 -24.73 -3.86 0.39
C ALA A 61 -25.45 -4.45 1.61
N GLU A 62 -24.94 -4.19 2.82
CA GLU A 62 -25.41 -4.80 4.07
C GLU A 62 -26.03 -3.77 5.03
N ASP A 63 -26.06 -2.48 4.67
CA ASP A 63 -26.49 -1.35 5.51
C ASP A 63 -25.91 -1.41 6.92
N ARG A 64 -24.58 -1.60 7.02
CA ARG A 64 -23.90 -1.72 8.32
C ARG A 64 -22.57 -0.99 8.39
N PHE A 65 -22.20 -0.63 9.62
CA PHE A 65 -20.92 -0.01 9.94
C PHE A 65 -19.96 -1.01 10.55
N GLU A 66 -18.75 -1.06 10.01
CA GLU A 66 -17.63 -1.81 10.58
C GLU A 66 -16.59 -0.85 11.15
N ALA A 67 -16.10 -1.17 12.34
CA ALA A 67 -15.08 -0.39 13.01
C ALA A 67 -13.70 -0.96 12.70
N PHE A 68 -12.71 -0.07 12.62
CA PHE A 68 -11.33 -0.45 12.35
C PHE A 68 -10.36 0.54 13.02
N PRO A 69 -9.14 0.10 13.34
CA PRO A 69 -8.15 0.94 14.00
C PRO A 69 -7.75 2.14 13.15
N LYS A 70 -7.42 3.26 13.80
CA LYS A 70 -6.65 4.31 13.14
C LYS A 70 -5.22 3.82 12.96
N MET A 71 -4.76 3.79 11.72
CA MET A 71 -3.42 3.32 11.37
C MET A 71 -2.44 4.48 11.39
N ASN A 72 -1.27 4.21 11.96
CA ASN A 72 -0.10 5.06 11.84
C ASN A 72 0.94 4.34 10.98
N THR A 73 1.64 5.11 10.16
CA THR A 73 2.71 4.59 9.34
C THR A 73 4.03 4.84 10.05
N TYR A 74 4.87 3.81 10.18
CA TYR A 74 6.18 3.88 10.83
C TYR A 74 7.29 3.37 9.90
N GLY A 75 8.52 3.69 10.27
CA GLY A 75 9.71 3.17 9.65
C GLY A 75 9.96 3.73 8.26
N PHE A 76 10.56 2.90 7.39
CA PHE A 76 10.84 3.29 6.00
C PHE A 76 9.57 3.70 5.24
N THR A 77 8.44 3.13 5.64
CA THR A 77 7.13 3.42 5.10
C THR A 77 6.66 4.85 5.39
N GLU A 78 6.99 5.39 6.57
CA GLU A 78 6.65 6.77 6.93
C GLU A 78 7.37 7.74 6.00
N LEU A 79 8.65 7.46 5.71
CA LEU A 79 9.41 8.21 4.73
C LEU A 79 8.80 8.09 3.33
N LEU A 80 8.38 6.87 2.93
CA LEU A 80 7.81 6.53 1.62
C LEU A 80 6.46 7.20 1.34
N THR A 81 5.70 7.53 2.37
CA THR A 81 4.30 7.97 2.24
C THR A 81 4.06 9.36 2.84
N ASN A 82 5.02 9.90 3.60
CA ASN A 82 4.90 11.12 4.40
C ASN A 82 3.58 11.17 5.19
N ASN A 83 3.23 10.04 5.82
CA ASN A 83 1.95 9.85 6.50
C ASN A 83 0.74 10.24 5.64
N ALA A 84 0.71 9.72 4.41
CA ALA A 84 -0.36 9.96 3.45
C ALA A 84 -1.76 9.83 4.09
N GLN A 85 -2.69 10.63 3.59
CA GLN A 85 -4.09 10.46 3.97
C GLN A 85 -4.56 9.07 3.59
N GLY A 86 -5.33 8.43 4.47
CA GLY A 86 -5.90 7.11 4.20
C GLY A 86 -6.67 7.09 2.88
N THR A 87 -6.46 6.04 2.09
CA THR A 87 -7.18 5.79 0.84
C THR A 87 -7.68 4.35 0.75
N THR A 88 -8.81 4.15 0.09
CA THR A 88 -9.33 2.83 -0.27
C THR A 88 -8.76 2.38 -1.62
N SER A 89 -8.76 1.06 -1.87
CA SER A 89 -8.24 0.49 -3.11
C SER A 89 -8.93 1.09 -4.35
N LYS A 90 -10.23 1.35 -4.24
CA LYS A 90 -11.03 2.02 -5.29
C LYS A 90 -11.40 3.45 -4.89
N ASP A 91 -11.28 4.41 -5.81
CA ASP A 91 -11.74 5.80 -5.61
C ASP A 91 -13.19 5.90 -5.16
N ALA A 92 -14.06 5.08 -5.76
CA ALA A 92 -15.49 5.08 -5.46
C ALA A 92 -15.80 4.74 -3.99
N ASN A 93 -14.88 4.05 -3.31
CA ASN A 93 -15.01 3.65 -1.90
C ASN A 93 -14.55 4.74 -0.93
N THR A 94 -14.12 5.91 -1.42
CA THR A 94 -13.80 7.08 -0.59
C THR A 94 -14.66 8.27 -1.02
N ALA A 95 -15.33 8.91 -0.08
CA ALA A 95 -16.10 10.13 -0.34
C ALA A 95 -15.76 11.23 0.65
N LYS A 96 -16.00 12.48 0.26
CA LYS A 96 -16.00 13.61 1.21
C LYS A 96 -17.38 13.74 1.82
N ILE A 97 -17.46 13.93 3.14
CA ILE A 97 -18.76 14.05 3.83
C ILE A 97 -19.61 15.20 3.26
N ASP A 98 -19.00 16.37 3.02
CA ASP A 98 -19.69 17.53 2.43
C ASP A 98 -20.23 17.26 1.01
N LYS A 99 -19.62 16.33 0.28
CA LYS A 99 -20.09 15.90 -1.04
C LYS A 99 -21.27 14.93 -0.89
N LEU A 100 -21.17 13.98 0.06
CA LEU A 100 -22.27 13.07 0.38
C LEU A 100 -23.50 13.79 0.89
N GLU A 101 -23.36 14.88 1.64
CA GLU A 101 -24.50 15.67 2.10
C GLU A 101 -25.34 16.24 0.95
N LYS A 102 -24.70 16.53 -0.18
CA LYS A 102 -25.37 17.05 -1.38
C LYS A 102 -25.95 15.94 -2.24
N GLU A 103 -25.23 14.84 -2.38
CA GLU A 103 -25.59 13.76 -3.33
C GLU A 103 -26.44 12.65 -2.69
N LYS A 104 -26.20 12.34 -1.42
CA LYS A 104 -26.84 11.25 -0.64
C LYS A 104 -27.05 11.70 0.82
N PRO A 105 -27.92 12.69 1.08
CA PRO A 105 -28.08 13.29 2.41
C PRO A 105 -28.45 12.28 3.50
N GLU A 106 -29.27 11.27 3.18
CA GLU A 106 -29.64 10.21 4.13
C GLU A 106 -28.42 9.38 4.59
N LEU A 107 -27.52 9.05 3.65
CA LEU A 107 -26.29 8.32 3.97
C LEU A 107 -25.35 9.19 4.81
N ALA A 108 -25.21 10.47 4.48
CA ALA A 108 -24.39 11.39 5.27
C ALA A 108 -24.90 11.51 6.71
N ALA A 109 -26.23 11.60 6.90
CA ALA A 109 -26.86 11.64 8.22
C ALA A 109 -26.67 10.33 9.00
N LYS A 110 -26.79 9.17 8.35
CA LYS A 110 -26.48 7.85 8.94
C LYS A 110 -25.04 7.81 9.45
N ILE A 111 -24.09 8.24 8.62
CA ILE A 111 -22.66 8.26 8.99
C ILE A 111 -22.44 9.18 10.18
N ARG A 112 -22.96 10.41 10.18
CA ARG A 112 -22.81 11.36 11.30
C ARG A 112 -23.35 10.78 12.61
N THR A 113 -24.57 10.26 12.58
CA THR A 113 -25.23 9.65 13.74
C THR A 113 -24.39 8.51 14.32
N GLU A 114 -23.85 7.62 13.49
CA GLU A 114 -23.08 6.47 13.97
C GLU A 114 -21.72 6.89 14.55
N PHE A 115 -21.05 7.89 13.94
CA PHE A 115 -19.80 8.44 14.50
C PHE A 115 -20.04 9.11 15.86
N GLU A 116 -21.11 9.90 15.99
CA GLU A 116 -21.48 10.56 17.26
C GLU A 116 -21.84 9.53 18.34
N LYS A 117 -22.66 8.53 18.00
CA LYS A 117 -23.05 7.43 18.91
C LYS A 117 -21.84 6.68 19.48
N ARG A 118 -20.78 6.54 18.69
CA ARG A 118 -19.55 5.85 19.11
C ARG A 118 -18.50 6.79 19.72
N GLY A 119 -18.79 8.09 19.85
CA GLY A 119 -17.84 9.08 20.35
C GLY A 119 -16.60 9.27 19.44
N LEU A 120 -16.74 8.95 18.14
CA LEU A 120 -15.64 9.01 17.19
C LEU A 120 -15.61 10.37 16.47
N LYS A 121 -14.41 10.93 16.28
CA LYS A 121 -14.22 12.15 15.49
C LYS A 121 -14.43 11.86 14.00
N LEU A 122 -15.52 12.38 13.44
CA LEU A 122 -15.76 12.38 12.00
C LEU A 122 -14.78 13.32 11.29
N LEU A 123 -14.12 12.82 10.24
CA LEU A 123 -13.22 13.59 9.38
C LEU A 123 -13.91 13.95 8.07
N SER A 124 -13.26 14.81 7.28
CA SER A 124 -13.80 15.23 5.98
C SER A 124 -13.92 14.07 4.97
N LYS A 125 -13.07 13.04 5.09
CA LYS A 125 -13.13 11.81 4.30
C LYS A 125 -13.82 10.70 5.08
N VAL A 126 -14.69 9.98 4.40
CA VAL A 126 -15.39 8.78 4.89
C VAL A 126 -15.16 7.63 3.91
N TYR A 127 -15.28 6.41 4.42
CA TYR A 127 -14.92 5.19 3.71
C TYR A 127 -16.13 4.28 3.55
N LEU A 128 -16.28 3.70 2.36
CA LEU A 128 -17.39 2.85 1.97
C LEU A 128 -16.83 1.47 1.55
N ASN A 129 -17.53 0.40 1.92
CA ASN A 129 -17.28 -1.00 1.55
C ASN A 129 -15.94 -1.61 2.02
N GLU A 130 -14.93 -0.81 2.35
CA GLU A 130 -13.63 -1.26 2.86
C GLU A 130 -13.01 -0.22 3.81
N PRO A 131 -12.14 -0.62 4.76
CA PRO A 131 -11.33 0.32 5.53
C PRO A 131 -10.30 1.01 4.63
N TYR A 132 -9.76 2.15 5.07
CA TYR A 132 -8.64 2.75 4.35
C TYR A 132 -7.35 1.98 4.59
N THR A 133 -6.42 2.16 3.65
CA THR A 133 -5.02 1.80 3.76
C THR A 133 -4.16 3.07 3.73
N LYS A 134 -2.93 2.97 4.23
CA LYS A 134 -1.92 4.03 4.14
C LYS A 134 -1.06 3.91 2.87
N LEU A 135 -1.49 3.09 1.92
CA LEU A 135 -0.87 2.97 0.60
C LEU A 135 -1.28 4.11 -0.34
N THR A 136 -0.40 4.39 -1.29
CA THR A 136 -0.76 5.18 -2.48
C THR A 136 -1.50 4.29 -3.47
N ARG A 137 -2.60 4.75 -4.05
CA ARG A 137 -3.32 3.99 -5.09
C ARG A 137 -2.40 3.65 -6.28
N LEU A 138 -2.60 2.49 -6.88
CA LEU A 138 -1.95 2.13 -8.15
C LEU A 138 -2.68 2.81 -9.31
N GLU A 139 -1.92 3.35 -10.26
CA GLU A 139 -2.50 3.70 -11.55
C GLU A 139 -2.92 2.39 -12.27
N PRO A 140 -4.12 2.31 -12.85
CA PRO A 140 -4.55 1.12 -13.58
C PRO A 140 -3.55 0.73 -14.68
N LEU A 141 -3.11 -0.52 -14.67
CA LEU A 141 -2.21 -1.03 -15.69
C LEU A 141 -2.94 -1.10 -17.03
N THR A 142 -2.31 -0.56 -18.08
CA THR A 142 -2.83 -0.58 -19.45
C THR A 142 -1.76 -1.09 -20.41
N LYS A 143 -2.14 -1.53 -21.61
CA LYS A 143 -1.19 -2.02 -22.62
C LYS A 143 -0.06 -1.03 -22.91
N ALA A 144 -0.35 0.27 -22.93
CA ALA A 144 0.63 1.32 -23.17
C ALA A 144 1.77 1.38 -22.14
N HIS A 145 1.56 0.83 -20.94
CA HIS A 145 2.59 0.75 -19.89
C HIS A 145 3.56 -0.42 -20.06
N ILE A 146 3.25 -1.37 -20.96
CA ILE A 146 4.02 -2.60 -21.16
C ILE A 146 4.61 -2.64 -22.57
N GLU A 147 3.88 -2.12 -23.56
CA GLU A 147 4.32 -2.06 -24.94
C GLU A 147 5.47 -1.06 -25.12
N SER A 148 6.46 -1.48 -25.91
CA SER A 148 7.58 -0.62 -26.31
C SER A 148 7.10 0.63 -27.02
N GLY A 149 7.75 1.75 -26.72
CA GLY A 149 7.43 3.06 -27.30
C GLY A 149 8.63 3.99 -27.27
N ASP A 150 8.36 5.29 -27.32
CA ASP A 150 9.35 6.37 -27.40
C ASP A 150 9.76 6.94 -26.04
N LYS A 151 9.04 6.61 -24.95
CA LYS A 151 9.34 7.14 -23.61
C LYS A 151 10.29 6.24 -22.84
N PHE A 152 11.47 6.75 -22.57
CA PHE A 152 12.54 6.02 -21.91
C PHE A 152 12.40 6.04 -20.38
N CYS A 153 12.46 4.88 -19.73
CA CYS A 153 12.55 4.76 -18.28
C CYS A 153 14.01 4.65 -17.84
N TYR A 154 14.55 5.70 -17.23
CA TYR A 154 15.94 5.74 -16.78
C TYR A 154 16.31 4.65 -15.76
N LEU A 155 15.36 4.20 -14.93
CA LEU A 155 15.62 3.17 -13.92
C LEU A 155 15.79 1.77 -14.51
N THR A 156 15.08 1.45 -15.59
CA THR A 156 15.12 0.11 -16.19
C THR A 156 15.89 0.06 -17.50
N GLY A 157 16.16 1.21 -18.11
CA GLY A 157 16.77 1.30 -19.44
C GLY A 157 15.86 0.86 -20.58
N GLU A 158 14.56 0.64 -20.30
CA GLU A 158 13.56 0.22 -21.28
C GLU A 158 12.71 1.42 -21.76
N SER A 159 12.20 1.34 -23.00
CA SER A 159 11.27 2.34 -23.53
C SER A 159 9.84 1.81 -23.61
N PHE A 160 8.87 2.67 -23.30
CA PHE A 160 7.43 2.35 -23.25
C PHE A 160 6.59 3.43 -23.95
N LYS A 161 5.33 3.12 -24.32
CA LYS A 161 4.39 4.13 -24.85
C LYS A 161 3.89 5.09 -23.77
N LYS A 162 3.82 4.63 -22.53
CA LYS A 162 3.36 5.40 -21.38
C LYS A 162 4.22 5.12 -20.15
N LEU A 163 4.69 6.20 -19.55
CA LEU A 163 5.31 6.23 -18.21
C LEU A 163 4.30 6.81 -17.22
N VAL A 164 4.49 6.48 -15.95
CA VAL A 164 3.70 6.98 -14.83
C VAL A 164 4.48 8.05 -14.09
N ASP A 165 3.76 9.01 -13.51
CA ASP A 165 4.40 9.99 -12.64
C ASP A 165 4.87 9.31 -11.35
N SER A 166 6.09 9.62 -10.93
CA SER A 166 6.60 9.29 -9.61
C SER A 166 6.00 10.21 -8.56
N THR A 167 4.68 10.15 -8.38
CA THR A 167 3.95 10.92 -7.35
C THR A 167 4.05 10.30 -5.95
N SER A 168 4.98 9.36 -5.73
CA SER A 168 5.18 8.70 -4.45
C SER A 168 6.50 9.11 -3.79
N THR A 169 6.36 9.50 -2.53
CA THR A 169 7.34 9.94 -1.54
C THR A 169 8.35 8.87 -1.15
N SER A 170 8.79 7.95 -2.02
CA SER A 170 9.89 7.04 -1.65
C SER A 170 11.10 7.80 -1.14
N PRO A 171 11.74 7.59 0.02
CA PRO A 171 12.92 8.39 0.40
C PRO A 171 14.12 8.23 -0.54
N PHE A 172 14.09 7.27 -1.46
CA PHE A 172 15.03 7.21 -2.58
C PHE A 172 14.66 8.15 -3.75
N ILE A 173 13.48 8.77 -3.70
CA ILE A 173 12.79 9.54 -4.77
C ILE A 173 12.06 10.80 -4.21
N SER A 174 11.92 10.93 -2.89
CA SER A 174 11.16 11.94 -2.16
C SER A 174 12.07 13.13 -2.00
N GLY A 175 11.73 14.21 -2.70
CA GLY A 175 12.65 15.34 -2.90
C GLY A 175 13.61 15.14 -4.08
N LEU A 176 13.75 13.92 -4.62
CA LEU A 176 14.42 13.66 -5.90
C LEU A 176 13.40 13.84 -7.03
N VAL A 177 13.36 15.05 -7.56
CA VAL A 177 12.51 15.42 -8.69
C VAL A 177 13.00 14.86 -10.03
N ASN A 178 14.09 14.06 -10.06
CA ASN A 178 14.75 13.62 -11.28
C ASN A 178 15.74 12.45 -11.00
N PHE A 179 15.98 11.59 -12.00
CA PHE A 179 17.03 10.53 -12.02
C PHE A 179 18.13 10.75 -13.08
N ASN A 180 18.12 11.92 -13.74
CA ASN A 180 19.04 12.29 -14.81
C ASN A 180 20.04 13.32 -14.26
N SER A 181 21.34 13.13 -14.49
CA SER A 181 22.35 14.09 -14.06
C SER A 181 22.15 15.52 -14.60
N HIS A 182 21.27 15.70 -15.60
CA HIS A 182 20.84 16.99 -16.15
C HIS A 182 19.35 17.25 -15.87
N ILE A 183 19.06 18.36 -15.17
CA ILE A 183 17.75 18.66 -14.58
C ILE A 183 16.73 19.06 -15.65
N VAL A 184 15.74 18.21 -15.94
CA VAL A 184 14.51 18.60 -16.67
C VAL A 184 13.26 18.04 -15.96
N LEU A 185 12.17 18.82 -15.92
CA LEU A 185 10.93 18.47 -15.21
C LEU A 185 10.23 17.20 -15.72
N GLU A 186 10.54 16.77 -16.94
CA GLU A 186 10.02 15.55 -17.59
C GLU A 186 10.62 14.25 -16.99
N ASP A 187 11.69 14.36 -16.19
CA ASP A 187 12.41 13.24 -15.55
C ASP A 187 11.74 12.65 -14.30
N LYS A 188 10.51 13.10 -13.97
CA LYS A 188 9.72 12.58 -12.84
C LYS A 188 8.97 11.29 -13.18
N LYS A 189 9.16 10.74 -14.37
CA LYS A 189 8.38 9.62 -14.88
C LYS A 189 9.20 8.33 -14.88
N MET A 190 8.55 7.22 -14.54
CA MET A 190 9.15 5.89 -14.57
C MET A 190 8.19 4.88 -15.19
N SER A 191 8.69 3.69 -15.50
CA SER A 191 7.84 2.60 -15.97
C SER A 191 6.90 2.17 -14.84
N TRP A 192 5.70 1.72 -15.19
CA TRP A 192 4.75 1.19 -14.22
C TRP A 192 5.36 0.03 -13.42
N LYS A 193 6.14 -0.83 -14.09
CA LYS A 193 6.86 -1.96 -13.46
C LYS A 193 7.83 -1.49 -12.38
N ALA A 194 8.65 -0.47 -12.68
CA ALA A 194 9.60 0.08 -11.72
C ALA A 194 8.90 0.67 -10.49
N LEU A 195 7.85 1.47 -10.71
CA LEU A 195 7.06 2.04 -9.63
C LEU A 195 6.38 0.95 -8.77
N PHE A 196 5.82 -0.06 -9.42
CA PHE A 196 5.17 -1.18 -8.74
C PHE A 196 6.16 -1.91 -7.84
N LEU A 197 7.32 -2.31 -8.37
CA LEU A 197 8.35 -3.02 -7.61
C LEU A 197 8.94 -2.17 -6.48
N SER A 198 9.18 -0.87 -6.71
CA SER A 198 9.74 0.01 -5.67
C SER A 198 8.83 0.14 -4.45
N ARG A 199 7.51 -0.03 -4.63
CA ARG A 199 6.54 0.02 -3.52
C ARG A 199 6.64 -1.19 -2.58
N PHE A 200 7.30 -2.28 -2.99
CA PHE A 200 7.58 -3.43 -2.11
C PHE A 200 8.89 -3.27 -1.32
N ALA A 201 9.62 -2.16 -1.47
CA ALA A 201 10.90 -1.97 -0.80
C ALA A 201 10.77 -1.99 0.74
N SER A 202 9.74 -1.39 1.31
CA SER A 202 9.53 -1.40 2.77
C SER A 202 9.22 -2.78 3.34
N ALA A 203 8.56 -3.64 2.57
CA ALA A 203 8.31 -5.03 2.98
C ALA A 203 9.61 -5.81 3.15
N ASN A 204 10.66 -5.42 2.44
CA ASN A 204 11.96 -6.08 2.43
C ASN A 204 13.02 -5.41 3.32
N CYS A 205 12.63 -4.50 4.21
CA CYS A 205 13.57 -3.82 5.10
C CYS A 205 13.26 -4.07 6.58
N LEU A 206 14.31 -4.05 7.40
CA LEU A 206 14.19 -3.83 8.85
C LEU A 206 14.37 -2.35 9.12
N TYR A 207 13.71 -1.87 10.17
CA TYR A 207 13.97 -0.53 10.64
C TYR A 207 13.97 -0.44 12.15
N ALA A 208 14.72 0.52 12.68
CA ALA A 208 14.76 0.83 14.10
C ALA A 208 14.95 2.33 14.29
N TYR A 209 14.18 2.90 15.20
CA TYR A 209 14.38 4.27 15.64
C TYR A 209 15.47 4.31 16.72
N SER A 210 16.48 5.16 16.55
CA SER A 210 17.60 5.28 17.50
C SER A 210 17.20 5.94 18.83
N ASN A 211 16.06 6.62 18.86
CA ASN A 211 15.60 7.39 20.02
C ASN A 211 14.09 7.25 20.21
N LYS A 212 13.63 7.58 21.43
CA LYS A 212 12.20 7.56 21.78
C LYS A 212 11.41 8.71 21.12
N SER A 213 12.09 9.73 20.61
CA SER A 213 11.50 10.85 19.88
C SER A 213 11.18 10.52 18.42
N PHE A 214 11.55 9.33 17.92
CA PHE A 214 11.35 8.89 16.52
C PHE A 214 12.05 9.78 15.47
N GLU A 215 13.05 10.57 15.85
CA GLU A 215 13.70 11.53 14.95
C GLU A 215 14.80 10.91 14.08
N SER A 216 15.32 9.75 14.48
CA SER A 216 16.41 9.08 13.75
C SER A 216 16.00 7.66 13.40
N LEU A 217 15.91 7.38 12.10
CA LEU A 217 15.50 6.10 11.56
C LEU A 217 16.69 5.39 10.90
N ASN A 218 17.03 4.19 11.37
CA ASN A 218 17.96 3.29 10.68
C ASN A 218 17.15 2.29 9.87
N VAL A 219 17.52 2.10 8.61
CA VAL A 219 16.85 1.15 7.69
C VAL A 219 17.90 0.20 7.13
N TYR A 220 17.64 -1.09 7.26
CA TYR A 220 18.52 -2.17 6.82
C TYR A 220 17.83 -2.95 5.72
N PHE A 221 18.44 -2.97 4.54
CA PHE A 221 17.97 -3.76 3.40
C PHE A 221 18.74 -5.07 3.33
N PHE A 222 18.03 -6.15 3.02
CA PHE A 222 18.67 -7.45 2.82
C PHE A 222 19.20 -7.55 1.38
N GLY A 223 20.49 -7.84 1.26
CA GLY A 223 21.12 -8.21 0.00
C GLY A 223 21.19 -9.72 -0.17
N ALA A 224 20.92 -10.20 -1.38
CA ALA A 224 21.15 -11.59 -1.75
C ALA A 224 21.61 -11.69 -3.20
N ASN A 225 22.43 -12.70 -3.51
CA ASN A 225 22.96 -12.92 -4.85
C ASN A 225 21.96 -13.60 -5.79
N THR A 226 20.89 -14.18 -5.25
CA THR A 226 19.84 -14.85 -6.03
C THR A 226 18.48 -14.55 -5.43
N LEU A 227 17.43 -14.58 -6.26
CA LEU A 227 16.05 -14.40 -5.78
C LEU A 227 15.60 -15.56 -4.87
N THR A 228 16.13 -16.77 -5.09
CA THR A 228 15.89 -17.91 -4.19
C THR A 228 16.49 -17.70 -2.81
N ASP A 229 17.65 -17.06 -2.70
CA ASP A 229 18.25 -16.77 -1.40
C ASP A 229 17.56 -15.57 -0.74
N LEU A 230 17.16 -14.57 -1.51
CA LEU A 230 16.32 -13.47 -1.01
C LEU A 230 15.01 -13.98 -0.41
N ALA A 231 14.35 -14.93 -1.09
CA ALA A 231 13.13 -15.56 -0.61
C ALA A 231 13.35 -16.28 0.73
N LYS A 232 14.45 -17.04 0.87
CA LYS A 232 14.78 -17.70 2.15
C LYS A 232 15.00 -16.70 3.28
N VAL A 233 15.68 -15.58 3.01
CA VAL A 233 15.87 -14.50 4.00
C VAL A 233 14.51 -13.93 4.44
N TYR A 234 13.62 -13.70 3.49
CA TYR A 234 12.27 -13.21 3.76
C TYR A 234 11.43 -14.21 4.56
N ASP A 235 11.47 -15.50 4.23
CA ASP A 235 10.74 -16.56 4.94
C ASP A 235 11.20 -16.67 6.40
N ASN A 236 12.53 -16.68 6.62
CA ASN A 236 13.10 -16.69 7.98
C ASN A 236 12.66 -15.47 8.79
N TYR A 237 12.60 -14.30 8.13
CA TYR A 237 12.10 -13.08 8.76
C TYR A 237 10.63 -13.18 9.14
N LEU A 238 9.76 -13.67 8.25
CA LEU A 238 8.35 -13.86 8.54
C LEU A 238 8.12 -14.82 9.71
N ASP A 239 8.87 -15.91 9.78
CA ASP A 239 8.76 -16.86 10.88
C ASP A 239 9.20 -16.25 12.22
N SER A 240 10.23 -15.40 12.22
CA SER A 240 10.62 -14.65 13.41
C SER A 240 9.51 -13.70 13.91
N ARG A 241 8.77 -13.07 12.99
CA ARG A 241 7.62 -12.20 13.34
C ARG A 241 6.44 -12.97 13.93
N LYS A 242 6.14 -14.16 13.42
CA LYS A 242 5.07 -15.02 13.97
C LYS A 242 5.36 -15.41 15.42
N GLY A 243 6.62 -15.72 15.74
CA GLY A 243 7.06 -16.03 17.10
C GLY A 243 6.93 -14.86 18.08
N ILE A 244 7.13 -13.62 17.61
CA ILE A 244 6.97 -12.41 18.43
C ILE A 244 5.49 -12.14 18.75
N LYS A 245 4.60 -12.23 17.75
CA LYS A 245 3.15 -12.04 17.95
C LYS A 245 2.51 -13.07 18.90
N GLN A 246 3.10 -14.27 19.04
CA GLN A 246 2.65 -15.26 20.02
C GLN A 246 3.05 -14.91 21.45
N ARG A 247 4.22 -14.29 21.65
CA ARG A 247 4.71 -13.88 22.98
C ARG A 247 3.99 -12.65 23.54
N GLU A 248 3.49 -11.77 22.68
CA GLU A 248 2.69 -10.61 23.08
C GLU A 248 1.22 -10.96 23.44
N LYS A 249 0.80 -12.21 23.22
CA LYS A 249 -0.54 -12.72 23.54
C LYS A 249 -0.60 -13.62 24.80
N THR A 250 0.54 -13.84 25.45
CA THR A 250 0.69 -14.54 26.75
C THR A 250 1.12 -13.54 27.82
#